data_AF-A0A0M4DIQ7-F1
#
_entry.id   AF-A0A0M4DIQ7-F1
#
_cell.length_a   1.000
_cell.length_b   1.000
_cell.length_c   1.000
_cell.angle_alpha   90.00
_cell.angle_beta   90.00
_cell.angle_gamma   90.00
#
_symmetry.space_group_name_H-M   'P 1'
#
loop_
_entity.id
_entity.type
_entity.pdbx_description
1 polymer ?
#
loop_
_entity_poly.entity_id
_entity_poly.type
_entity_poly.pdbx_seq_one_letter_code
_entity_poly.pdbx_strand_id
1 'polypeptide(L)'
;MEGTTVQRPHMSAALTCSAALLLAPLLAGCGGTAEADTQPPSVPAGVTAQASSSTSVHVMWEAASDNKTIAGYEVYRGKEKVKSVPATKTMIDVDGLTASTDYTFTVRSKDTAGNLSEPSKAVPVTTQATPAKDDKPPTAPTELTGTADGSRAATLSWGKSTDDVGVTSYDIYQEDSRIHSVPASETTAKLTGLRPGTVYTFTVRARDASDKSSPDSNALDLTTASAPGAPASTAPTGLRSEIGKEGGEFTVDLSWDQPDTGGEIPAYELYLNGKLTTTIVWGGTPPKGRATYRLHLSDPAGTRYSVKLRAKLPDGKWGDFSAQPTIVLAD
;
A
#
# COMPACT_ATOMS: atom_id res chain seq x y z
N MET A 1 27.43 64.57 31.11
CA MET A 1 26.38 64.69 30.07
C MET A 1 25.22 63.87 30.60
N GLU A 2 24.38 64.50 31.42
CA GLU A 2 23.10 65.09 30.99
C GLU A 2 22.13 63.97 30.55
N GLY A 3 20.94 63.80 31.13
CA GLY A 3 20.23 64.64 32.07
C GLY A 3 18.86 64.09 32.50
N THR A 4 18.42 64.61 33.65
CA THR A 4 17.08 65.18 33.93
C THR A 4 15.85 64.24 33.96
N THR A 5 15.24 63.90 35.12
CA THR A 5 14.11 64.60 35.83
C THR A 5 12.93 65.00 34.91
N VAL A 6 11.62 64.91 35.24
CA VAL A 6 10.88 64.85 36.52
C VAL A 6 9.39 64.52 36.28
N GLN A 7 8.75 64.02 37.34
CA GLN A 7 7.32 63.96 37.76
C GLN A 7 6.11 64.16 36.82
N ARG A 8 5.18 63.22 37.03
CA ARG A 8 3.69 63.29 37.13
C ARG A 8 3.05 64.68 37.35
N PRO A 9 1.76 64.82 36.97
CA PRO A 9 0.70 64.71 37.98
C PRO A 9 -0.54 63.90 37.57
N HIS A 10 -1.27 63.48 38.60
CA HIS A 10 -2.60 62.87 38.56
C HIS A 10 -3.69 63.93 38.38
N MET A 11 -4.81 63.58 37.74
CA MET A 11 -6.12 64.20 37.97
C MET A 11 -7.21 63.13 38.08
N SER A 12 -8.05 63.28 39.09
CA SER A 12 -9.15 62.39 39.52
C SER A 12 -10.52 62.80 38.96
N ALA A 13 -11.45 61.82 39.05
CA ALA A 13 -12.93 61.93 39.21
C ALA A 13 -13.78 62.26 37.94
N ALA A 14 -15.00 61.75 37.71
CA ALA A 14 -15.84 60.70 38.30
C ALA A 14 -17.13 60.53 37.42
N LEU A 15 -17.91 59.47 37.73
CA LEU A 15 -19.38 59.26 37.53
C LEU A 15 -19.99 58.65 36.24
N THR A 16 -20.42 57.38 36.41
CA THR A 16 -21.74 56.75 36.12
C THR A 16 -22.35 56.70 34.71
N CYS A 17 -22.57 55.47 34.21
CA CYS A 17 -23.92 54.92 33.98
C CYS A 17 -23.91 53.42 33.67
N SER A 18 -24.85 52.70 34.28
CA SER A 18 -25.09 51.26 34.14
C SER A 18 -25.68 50.88 32.79
N ALA A 19 -25.20 49.78 32.20
CA ALA A 19 -26.02 48.92 31.36
C ALA A 19 -25.47 47.48 31.44
N ALA A 20 -26.21 46.62 32.13
CA ALA A 20 -25.97 45.19 32.14
C ALA A 20 -26.36 44.61 30.76
N LEU A 21 -25.38 44.09 30.02
CA LEU A 21 -25.65 43.16 28.92
C LEU A 21 -25.23 41.77 29.37
N LEU A 22 -26.23 40.92 29.60
CA LEU A 22 -26.10 39.47 29.68
C LEU A 22 -25.58 38.95 28.33
N LEU A 23 -24.28 38.69 28.23
CA LEU A 23 -23.72 37.91 27.13
C LEU A 23 -23.76 36.43 27.53
N ALA A 24 -24.80 35.73 27.07
CA ALA A 24 -24.81 34.28 27.07
C ALA A 24 -23.70 33.77 26.12
N PRO A 25 -22.83 32.84 26.53
CA PRO A 25 -21.98 32.16 25.56
C PRO A 25 -22.86 31.22 24.76
N LEU A 26 -23.18 31.60 23.52
CA LEU A 26 -23.56 30.66 22.48
C LEU A 26 -22.39 29.69 22.31
N LEU A 27 -22.51 28.50 22.89
CA LEU A 27 -21.72 27.33 22.51
C LEU A 27 -22.06 27.03 21.05
N ALA A 28 -21.35 27.71 20.15
CA ALA A 28 -21.27 27.33 18.76
C ALA A 28 -20.56 25.97 18.71
N GLY A 29 -21.36 24.90 18.75
CA GLY A 29 -20.94 23.57 18.34
C GLY A 29 -20.58 23.62 16.85
N CYS A 30 -19.30 23.85 16.57
CA CYS A 30 -18.71 23.67 15.26
C CYS A 30 -17.33 23.03 15.44
N GLY A 31 -17.17 21.84 14.91
CA GLY A 31 -15.93 21.07 14.94
C GLY A 31 -16.03 19.88 15.89
N GLY A 32 -16.71 18.82 15.46
CA GLY A 32 -16.36 17.50 15.97
C GLY A 32 -14.90 17.27 15.62
N THR A 33 -14.01 17.45 16.59
CA THR A 33 -12.63 16.97 16.48
C THR A 33 -12.75 15.48 16.27
N ALA A 34 -12.43 14.98 15.07
CA ALA A 34 -12.35 13.55 14.84
C ALA A 34 -11.47 12.95 15.94
N GLU A 35 -12.04 12.06 16.75
CA GLU A 35 -11.37 11.51 17.90
C GLU A 35 -10.06 10.84 17.44
N ALA A 36 -8.94 11.23 18.06
CA ALA A 36 -7.63 10.68 17.73
C ALA A 36 -7.66 9.17 17.91
N ASP A 37 -7.11 8.43 16.94
CA ASP A 37 -7.07 6.98 17.07
C ASP A 37 -6.05 6.55 18.13
N THR A 38 -6.48 5.75 19.08
CA THR A 38 -5.64 5.24 20.17
C THR A 38 -5.57 3.72 20.19
N GLN A 39 -6.33 3.05 19.32
CA GLN A 39 -6.35 1.60 19.26
C GLN A 39 -5.22 1.13 18.33
N PRO A 40 -4.31 0.25 18.79
CA PRO A 40 -3.31 -0.33 17.91
C PRO A 40 -3.92 -1.33 16.91
N PRO A 41 -3.30 -1.48 15.72
CA PRO A 41 -3.64 -2.55 14.78
C PRO A 41 -3.49 -3.96 15.36
N SER A 42 -4.11 -4.93 14.69
CA SER A 42 -3.90 -6.35 14.97
C SER A 42 -2.45 -6.76 14.69
N VAL A 43 -1.89 -7.62 15.54
CA VAL A 43 -0.56 -8.20 15.32
C VAL A 43 -0.52 -8.98 13.99
N PRO A 44 0.50 -8.79 13.13
CA PRO A 44 0.66 -9.59 11.92
C PRO A 44 0.72 -11.09 12.22
N ALA A 45 -0.14 -11.86 11.57
CA ALA A 45 -0.20 -13.31 11.66
C ALA A 45 0.65 -13.98 10.57
N GLY A 46 0.78 -15.31 10.64
CA GLY A 46 1.44 -16.10 9.59
C GLY A 46 2.89 -15.73 9.31
N VAL A 47 3.61 -15.13 10.27
CA VAL A 47 4.97 -14.66 10.05
C VAL A 47 5.90 -15.84 9.79
N THR A 48 6.70 -15.75 8.72
CA THR A 48 7.76 -16.70 8.38
C THR A 48 9.05 -15.96 8.07
N ALA A 49 10.18 -16.61 8.31
CA ALA A 49 11.50 -16.13 7.92
C ALA A 49 12.27 -17.28 7.26
N GLN A 50 12.81 -17.02 6.08
CA GLN A 50 13.51 -18.01 5.27
C GLN A 50 14.83 -17.42 4.79
N ALA A 51 15.94 -18.12 5.06
CA ALA A 51 17.23 -17.76 4.47
C ALA A 51 17.16 -17.92 2.94
N SER A 52 17.24 -16.80 2.23
CA SER A 52 17.26 -16.77 0.76
C SER A 52 18.69 -16.92 0.23
N SER A 53 19.69 -16.44 0.99
CA SER A 53 21.09 -16.62 0.65
C SER A 53 21.97 -16.73 1.89
N SER A 54 23.29 -16.64 1.67
CA SER A 54 24.26 -16.50 2.77
C SER A 54 24.19 -15.13 3.47
N THR A 55 23.59 -14.12 2.83
CA THR A 55 23.54 -12.74 3.35
C THR A 55 22.14 -12.12 3.38
N SER A 56 21.10 -12.87 2.95
CA SER A 56 19.73 -12.38 2.91
C SER A 56 18.73 -13.36 3.53
N VAL A 57 17.75 -12.79 4.24
CA VAL A 57 16.57 -13.51 4.76
C VAL A 57 15.33 -12.85 4.20
N HIS A 58 14.42 -13.68 3.68
CA HIS A 58 13.10 -13.26 3.27
C HIS A 58 12.12 -13.42 4.43
N VAL A 59 11.41 -12.34 4.77
CA VAL A 59 10.39 -12.33 5.83
C VAL A 59 9.03 -12.08 5.21
N MET A 60 8.04 -12.91 5.54
CA MET A 60 6.66 -12.79 5.07
C MET A 60 5.67 -12.80 6.23
N TRP A 61 4.50 -12.23 6.02
CA TRP A 61 3.40 -12.21 6.99
C TRP A 61 2.04 -12.09 6.30
N GLU A 62 0.96 -12.32 7.03
CA GLU A 62 -0.39 -12.05 6.57
C GLU A 62 -0.76 -10.57 6.81
N ALA A 63 -1.62 -10.01 5.97
CA ALA A 63 -2.11 -8.65 6.14
C ALA A 63 -2.83 -8.51 7.51
N ALA A 64 -2.43 -7.49 8.27
CA ALA A 64 -3.12 -7.14 9.50
C ALA A 64 -4.41 -6.35 9.22
N SER A 65 -5.20 -6.13 10.27
CA SER A 65 -6.41 -5.32 10.26
C SER A 65 -6.34 -4.24 11.34
N ASP A 66 -7.13 -3.19 11.18
CA ASP A 66 -7.23 -2.07 12.11
C ASP A 66 -8.64 -1.48 12.08
N ASN A 67 -9.05 -0.76 13.14
CA ASN A 67 -10.34 -0.06 13.21
C ASN A 67 -10.41 1.13 12.24
N LYS A 68 -9.27 1.72 11.87
CA LYS A 68 -9.17 2.74 10.82
C LYS A 68 -8.34 2.20 9.64
N THR A 69 -7.04 2.44 9.65
CA THR A 69 -6.15 2.17 8.50
C THR A 69 -4.74 1.87 8.95
N ILE A 70 -4.17 0.83 8.35
CA ILE A 70 -2.76 0.48 8.51
C ILE A 70 -1.92 1.39 7.59
N ALA A 71 -0.93 2.07 8.17
CA ALA A 71 0.08 2.81 7.41
C ALA A 71 1.15 1.88 6.84
N GLY A 72 1.52 0.83 7.57
CA GLY A 72 2.53 -0.13 7.12
C GLY A 72 2.98 -1.10 8.19
N TYR A 73 4.12 -1.72 7.91
CA TYR A 73 4.74 -2.73 8.76
C TYR A 73 6.18 -2.37 9.10
N GLU A 74 6.61 -2.76 10.30
CA GLU A 74 7.98 -2.65 10.77
C GLU A 74 8.54 -4.05 11.02
N VAL A 75 9.69 -4.36 10.40
CA VAL A 75 10.37 -5.66 10.57
C VAL A 75 11.56 -5.46 11.48
N TYR A 76 11.66 -6.33 12.48
CA TYR A 76 12.70 -6.29 13.51
C TYR A 76 13.58 -7.52 13.44
N ARG A 77 14.88 -7.32 13.62
CA ARG A 77 15.89 -8.35 13.86
C ARG A 77 16.29 -8.30 15.33
N GLY A 78 15.84 -9.26 16.11
CA GLY A 78 15.89 -9.18 17.57
C GLY A 78 15.12 -7.96 18.07
N LYS A 79 15.82 -6.98 18.65
CA LYS A 79 15.23 -5.71 19.13
C LYS A 79 15.41 -4.53 18.16
N GLU A 80 16.22 -4.70 17.12
CA GLU A 80 16.55 -3.65 16.18
C GLU A 80 15.53 -3.62 15.03
N LYS A 81 14.95 -2.45 14.74
CA LYS A 81 14.14 -2.27 13.53
C LYS A 81 15.04 -2.19 12.31
N VAL A 82 14.88 -3.12 11.37
CA VAL A 82 15.73 -3.22 10.17
C VAL A 82 15.04 -2.78 8.89
N LYS A 83 13.71 -2.84 8.82
CA LYS A 83 12.93 -2.36 7.67
C LYS A 83 11.62 -1.71 8.13
N SER A 84 11.10 -0.80 7.31
CA SER A 84 9.71 -0.33 7.36
C SER A 84 9.16 -0.31 5.94
N VAL A 85 7.97 -0.86 5.75
CA VAL A 85 7.35 -1.05 4.43
C VAL A 85 5.90 -0.57 4.44
N PRO A 86 5.37 -0.09 3.31
CA PRO A 86 3.98 0.35 3.23
C PRO A 86 2.99 -0.80 3.44
N ALA A 87 1.73 -0.48 3.76
CA ALA A 87 0.67 -1.46 4.01
C ALA A 87 0.40 -2.43 2.84
N THR A 88 0.79 -2.05 1.62
CA THR A 88 0.68 -2.89 0.41
C THR A 88 1.74 -3.99 0.32
N LYS A 89 2.71 -4.04 1.24
CA LYS A 89 3.74 -5.07 1.29
C LYS A 89 3.51 -5.98 2.50
N THR A 90 3.42 -7.27 2.23
CA THR A 90 3.33 -8.34 3.24
C THR A 90 4.56 -9.24 3.25
N MET A 91 5.64 -8.76 2.64
CA MET A 91 6.92 -9.45 2.54
C MET A 91 8.06 -8.47 2.29
N ILE A 92 9.28 -8.83 2.71
CA ILE A 92 10.49 -8.06 2.45
C ILE A 92 11.75 -8.92 2.57
N ASP A 93 12.79 -8.60 1.80
CA ASP A 93 14.15 -9.12 2.02
C ASP A 93 14.91 -8.25 3.03
N VAL A 94 15.58 -8.91 3.97
CA VAL A 94 16.54 -8.32 4.90
C VAL A 94 17.93 -8.76 4.50
N ASP A 95 18.69 -7.83 3.93
CA ASP A 95 20.01 -8.03 3.36
C ASP A 95 21.14 -7.63 4.33
N GLY A 96 22.39 -7.87 3.93
CA GLY A 96 23.57 -7.47 4.70
C GLY A 96 23.73 -8.27 6.00
N LEU A 97 23.22 -9.50 6.02
CA LEU A 97 23.39 -10.44 7.13
C LEU A 97 24.70 -11.20 7.02
N THR A 98 25.19 -11.71 8.15
CA THR A 98 26.36 -12.56 8.21
C THR A 98 25.98 -14.00 7.86
N ALA A 99 26.81 -14.69 7.10
CA ALA A 99 26.63 -16.10 6.76
C ALA A 99 26.66 -17.01 8.00
N SER A 100 26.00 -18.17 7.91
CA SER A 100 25.95 -19.19 8.97
C SER A 100 25.62 -18.63 10.36
N THR A 101 24.72 -17.65 10.42
CA THR A 101 24.39 -16.92 11.65
C THR A 101 22.89 -17.05 11.96
N ASP A 102 22.59 -17.32 13.23
CA ASP A 102 21.22 -17.36 13.72
C ASP A 102 20.67 -15.95 13.90
N TYR A 103 19.51 -15.72 13.33
CA TYR A 103 18.71 -14.51 13.48
C TYR A 103 17.31 -14.86 13.99
N THR A 104 16.63 -13.85 14.50
CA THR A 104 15.23 -13.96 14.89
C THR A 104 14.52 -12.72 14.40
N PHE A 105 13.41 -12.93 13.69
CA PHE A 105 12.60 -11.84 13.14
C PHE A 105 11.24 -11.74 13.83
N THR A 106 10.76 -10.51 13.96
CA THR A 106 9.37 -10.19 14.32
C THR A 106 8.86 -9.07 13.42
N VAL A 107 7.55 -9.00 13.26
CA VAL A 107 6.87 -7.96 12.48
C VAL A 107 5.84 -7.26 13.38
N ARG A 108 5.73 -5.94 13.23
CA ARG A 108 4.68 -5.12 13.85
C ARG A 108 3.92 -4.38 12.76
N SER A 109 2.61 -4.24 12.92
CA SER A 109 1.80 -3.35 12.09
C SER A 109 1.70 -1.98 12.76
N LYS A 110 1.58 -0.94 11.94
CA LYS A 110 1.49 0.46 12.36
C LYS A 110 0.30 1.12 11.68
N ASP A 111 -0.55 1.81 12.42
CA ASP A 111 -1.64 2.61 11.85
C ASP A 111 -1.17 3.99 11.39
N THR A 112 -2.09 4.75 10.79
CA THR A 112 -1.86 6.15 10.39
C THR A 112 -1.76 7.13 11.55
N ALA A 113 -2.24 6.77 12.75
CA ALA A 113 -2.10 7.59 13.96
C ALA A 113 -0.75 7.38 14.68
N GLY A 114 0.00 6.36 14.27
CA GLY A 114 1.29 5.99 14.83
C GLY A 114 1.25 4.90 15.90
N ASN A 115 0.08 4.32 16.20
CA ASN A 115 -0.02 3.20 17.12
C ASN A 115 0.62 1.95 16.50
N LEU A 116 1.37 1.21 17.33
CA LEU A 116 2.05 -0.02 16.92
C LEU A 116 1.41 -1.21 17.61
N SER A 117 1.15 -2.28 16.86
CA SER A 117 0.73 -3.56 17.42
C SER A 117 1.77 -4.12 18.39
N GLU A 118 1.41 -5.12 19.19
CA GLU A 118 2.43 -5.99 19.81
C GLU A 118 3.29 -6.68 18.74
N PRO A 119 4.53 -7.12 19.06
CA PRO A 119 5.34 -7.92 18.15
C PRO A 119 4.65 -9.24 17.78
N SER A 120 4.80 -9.67 16.52
CA SER A 120 4.44 -11.01 16.10
C SER A 120 5.18 -12.09 16.90
N LYS A 121 4.76 -13.35 16.70
CA LYS A 121 5.58 -14.50 17.11
C LYS A 121 6.98 -14.34 16.50
N ALA A 122 8.00 -14.54 17.34
CA ALA A 122 9.39 -14.56 16.94
C ALA A 122 9.69 -15.80 16.08
N VAL A 123 10.29 -15.59 14.91
CA VAL A 123 10.66 -16.66 13.98
C VAL A 123 12.18 -16.76 13.86
N PRO A 124 12.80 -17.88 14.29
CA PRO A 124 14.23 -18.11 14.14
C PRO A 124 14.56 -18.51 12.70
N VAL A 125 15.75 -18.15 12.24
CA VAL A 125 16.28 -18.52 10.93
C VAL A 125 17.81 -18.48 10.97
N THR A 126 18.46 -19.39 10.26
CA THR A 126 19.92 -19.42 10.11
C THR A 126 20.26 -19.11 8.66
N THR A 127 21.09 -18.10 8.40
CA THR A 127 21.59 -17.79 7.06
C THR A 127 22.44 -18.92 6.50
N GLN A 128 22.50 -19.03 5.18
CA GLN A 128 23.31 -20.07 4.54
C GLN A 128 24.81 -19.80 4.73
N ALA A 129 25.64 -20.82 4.54
CA ALA A 129 27.08 -20.64 4.47
C ALA A 129 27.48 -19.90 3.19
N THR A 130 28.52 -19.07 3.24
CA THR A 130 29.10 -18.48 2.04
C THR A 130 29.72 -19.59 1.18
N PRO A 131 29.31 -19.75 -0.08
CA PRO A 131 29.91 -20.75 -0.96
C PRO A 131 31.35 -20.35 -1.32
N ALA A 132 32.24 -21.34 -1.44
CA ALA A 132 33.68 -21.09 -1.67
C ALA A 132 33.96 -20.40 -3.02
N LYS A 133 33.15 -20.74 -4.04
CA LYS A 133 33.03 -20.04 -5.31
C LYS A 133 31.74 -20.50 -5.97
N ASP A 134 30.90 -19.55 -6.32
CA ASP A 134 29.64 -19.79 -6.99
C ASP A 134 29.37 -18.55 -7.85
N ASP A 135 29.52 -18.69 -9.15
CA ASP A 135 29.33 -17.62 -10.14
C ASP A 135 28.20 -17.92 -11.13
N LYS A 136 27.63 -19.13 -11.06
CA LYS A 136 26.66 -19.61 -12.04
C LYS A 136 25.27 -19.55 -11.42
N PRO A 137 24.30 -18.87 -12.05
CA PRO A 137 22.93 -18.90 -11.53
C PRO A 137 22.30 -20.29 -11.71
N PRO A 138 21.29 -20.63 -10.88
CA PRO A 138 20.52 -21.85 -11.05
C PRO A 138 19.84 -21.95 -12.41
N THR A 139 19.51 -23.18 -12.82
CA THR A 139 18.61 -23.41 -13.96
C THR A 139 17.21 -22.88 -13.64
N ALA A 140 16.45 -22.47 -14.66
CA ALA A 140 15.04 -22.11 -14.47
C ALA A 140 14.22 -23.30 -13.92
N PRO A 141 13.23 -23.06 -13.05
CA PRO A 141 12.22 -24.06 -12.73
C PRO A 141 11.48 -24.49 -13.99
N THR A 142 11.15 -25.78 -14.08
CA THR A 142 10.47 -26.35 -15.25
C THR A 142 9.01 -26.65 -14.94
N GLU A 143 8.18 -26.87 -15.96
CA GLU A 143 6.81 -27.39 -15.80
C GLU A 143 5.97 -26.67 -14.73
N LEU A 144 6.01 -25.33 -14.70
CA LEU A 144 5.13 -24.57 -13.81
C LEU A 144 3.67 -24.84 -14.20
N THR A 145 2.93 -25.39 -13.25
CA THR A 145 1.51 -25.70 -13.33
C THR A 145 0.81 -25.22 -12.06
N GLY A 146 -0.51 -25.19 -12.06
CA GLY A 146 -1.25 -24.79 -10.86
C GLY A 146 -2.75 -24.83 -11.05
N THR A 147 -3.47 -24.68 -9.94
CA THR A 147 -4.93 -24.69 -9.89
C THR A 147 -5.43 -23.54 -9.04
N ALA A 148 -6.54 -22.92 -9.46
CA ALA A 148 -7.26 -21.97 -8.62
C ALA A 148 -7.95 -22.73 -7.48
N ASP A 149 -7.69 -22.30 -6.25
CA ASP A 149 -8.28 -22.86 -5.05
C ASP A 149 -9.40 -21.94 -4.58
N GLY A 150 -10.52 -22.01 -5.30
CA GLY A 150 -11.64 -21.10 -5.11
C GLY A 150 -11.35 -19.70 -5.65
N SER A 151 -11.92 -18.69 -5.00
CA SER A 151 -11.93 -17.32 -5.50
C SER A 151 -10.79 -16.44 -5.00
N ARG A 152 -10.01 -16.91 -4.02
CA ARG A 152 -9.01 -16.08 -3.33
C ARG A 152 -7.66 -16.76 -3.11
N ALA A 153 -7.46 -17.93 -3.71
CA ALA A 153 -6.23 -18.68 -3.58
C ALA A 153 -5.90 -19.44 -4.85
N ALA A 154 -4.63 -19.83 -4.98
CA ALA A 154 -4.16 -20.73 -6.00
C ALA A 154 -3.02 -21.57 -5.42
N THR A 155 -2.90 -22.83 -5.86
CA THR A 155 -1.73 -23.66 -5.57
C THR A 155 -0.94 -23.83 -6.85
N LEU A 156 0.35 -23.48 -6.79
CA LEU A 156 1.31 -23.64 -7.87
C LEU A 156 2.22 -24.83 -7.59
N SER A 157 2.71 -25.48 -8.64
CA SER A 157 3.72 -26.54 -8.58
C SER A 157 4.66 -26.47 -9.78
N TRP A 158 5.93 -26.81 -9.58
CA TRP A 158 6.97 -26.75 -10.62
C TRP A 158 8.02 -27.83 -10.43
N GLY A 159 8.76 -28.12 -11.50
CA GLY A 159 9.94 -28.98 -11.50
C GLY A 159 11.15 -28.32 -10.84
N LYS A 160 11.92 -29.15 -10.12
CA LYS A 160 13.09 -28.71 -9.36
C LYS A 160 14.18 -28.13 -10.28
N SER A 161 14.79 -27.03 -9.84
CA SER A 161 15.99 -26.44 -10.44
C SER A 161 17.28 -27.08 -9.92
N THR A 162 18.33 -26.97 -10.71
CA THR A 162 19.68 -27.42 -10.36
C THR A 162 20.65 -26.26 -10.40
N ASP A 163 21.69 -26.38 -9.59
CA ASP A 163 22.79 -25.42 -9.48
C ASP A 163 24.07 -26.20 -9.14
N ASP A 164 25.26 -25.66 -9.44
CA ASP A 164 26.53 -26.35 -9.15
C ASP A 164 26.91 -26.34 -7.67
N VAL A 165 26.38 -25.40 -6.88
CA VAL A 165 26.50 -25.42 -5.42
C VAL A 165 25.19 -25.77 -4.74
N GLY A 166 24.10 -25.14 -5.16
CA GLY A 166 22.77 -25.49 -4.68
C GLY A 166 21.76 -24.36 -4.70
N VAL A 167 20.51 -24.73 -4.97
CA VAL A 167 19.35 -23.84 -4.86
C VAL A 167 18.95 -23.69 -3.39
N THR A 168 18.64 -22.46 -2.97
CA THR A 168 18.25 -22.11 -1.60
C THR A 168 16.77 -21.76 -1.49
N SER A 169 16.19 -21.16 -2.53
CA SER A 169 14.77 -20.80 -2.56
C SER A 169 14.16 -20.83 -3.96
N TYR A 170 12.83 -20.84 -3.98
CA TYR A 170 12.02 -20.47 -5.14
C TYR A 170 11.22 -19.22 -4.85
N ASP A 171 11.31 -18.26 -5.76
CA ASP A 171 10.63 -16.99 -5.71
C ASP A 171 9.48 -17.01 -6.71
N ILE A 172 8.26 -16.75 -6.22
CA ILE A 172 7.05 -16.72 -7.04
C ILE A 172 6.76 -15.27 -7.40
N TYR A 173 6.62 -15.04 -8.69
CA TYR A 173 6.35 -13.74 -9.27
C TYR A 173 4.96 -13.71 -9.88
N GLN A 174 4.31 -12.56 -9.74
CA GLN A 174 3.16 -12.17 -10.54
C GLN A 174 3.63 -11.02 -11.44
N GLU A 175 3.75 -11.28 -12.74
CA GLU A 175 4.54 -10.43 -13.66
C GLU A 175 5.95 -10.17 -13.08
N ASP A 176 6.34 -8.91 -12.88
CA ASP A 176 7.68 -8.56 -12.36
C ASP A 176 7.72 -8.42 -10.82
N SER A 177 6.58 -8.59 -10.14
CA SER A 177 6.52 -8.46 -8.67
C SER A 177 6.66 -9.81 -7.99
N ARG A 178 7.71 -9.98 -7.18
CA ARG A 178 7.81 -11.12 -6.25
C ARG A 178 6.70 -10.99 -5.22
N ILE A 179 5.85 -12.02 -5.13
CA ILE A 179 4.69 -12.05 -4.24
C ILE A 179 4.79 -13.16 -3.18
N HIS A 180 5.68 -14.13 -3.38
CA HIS A 180 5.91 -15.19 -2.41
C HIS A 180 7.29 -15.83 -2.59
N SER A 181 7.71 -16.60 -1.59
CA SER A 181 8.96 -17.35 -1.59
C SER A 181 8.82 -18.59 -0.73
N VAL A 182 9.44 -19.69 -1.16
CA VAL A 182 9.47 -20.98 -0.45
C VAL A 182 10.89 -21.55 -0.44
N PRO A 183 11.27 -22.42 0.53
CA PRO A 183 12.59 -23.06 0.57
C PRO A 183 12.80 -24.00 -0.62
N ALA A 184 14.07 -24.23 -1.00
CA ALA A 184 14.41 -25.12 -2.12
C ALA A 184 13.97 -26.59 -1.94
N SER A 185 13.59 -26.99 -0.73
CA SER A 185 12.96 -28.29 -0.44
C SER A 185 11.52 -28.37 -0.95
N GLU A 186 10.89 -27.24 -1.23
CA GLU A 186 9.53 -27.14 -1.74
C GLU A 186 9.52 -26.91 -3.25
N THR A 187 8.55 -27.53 -3.90
CA THR A 187 8.28 -27.40 -5.34
C THR A 187 6.79 -27.10 -5.58
N THR A 188 6.16 -26.54 -4.54
CA THR A 188 4.76 -26.18 -4.48
C THR A 188 4.61 -24.93 -3.63
N ALA A 189 3.65 -24.07 -3.95
CA ALA A 189 3.32 -22.93 -3.11
C ALA A 189 1.83 -22.62 -3.15
N LYS A 190 1.25 -22.33 -1.98
CA LYS A 190 -0.13 -21.86 -1.86
C LYS A 190 -0.15 -20.35 -1.75
N LEU A 191 -0.69 -19.70 -2.76
CA LEU A 191 -0.94 -18.27 -2.81
C LEU A 191 -2.32 -17.97 -2.24
N THR A 192 -2.41 -16.98 -1.35
CA THR A 192 -3.66 -16.49 -0.76
C THR A 192 -3.81 -15.00 -1.01
N GLY A 193 -4.99 -14.45 -0.70
CA GLY A 193 -5.24 -13.02 -0.90
C GLY A 193 -5.42 -12.63 -2.38
N LEU A 194 -5.64 -13.60 -3.27
CA LEU A 194 -5.97 -13.31 -4.67
C LEU A 194 -7.39 -12.73 -4.77
N ARG A 195 -7.66 -12.03 -5.87
CA ARG A 195 -8.97 -11.46 -6.17
C ARG A 195 -9.85 -12.48 -6.89
N PRO A 196 -11.16 -12.53 -6.62
CA PRO A 196 -12.11 -13.35 -7.37
C PRO A 196 -12.18 -13.01 -8.87
N GLY A 197 -12.43 -14.01 -9.72
CA GLY A 197 -12.67 -13.84 -11.16
C GLY A 197 -11.54 -13.15 -11.93
N THR A 198 -10.33 -13.15 -11.39
CA THR A 198 -9.19 -12.37 -11.91
C THR A 198 -8.20 -13.30 -12.57
N VAL A 199 -7.72 -12.89 -13.75
CA VAL A 199 -6.61 -13.57 -14.43
C VAL A 199 -5.30 -13.11 -13.82
N TYR A 200 -4.47 -14.08 -13.44
CA TYR A 200 -3.12 -13.89 -12.94
C TYR A 200 -2.15 -14.61 -13.86
N THR A 201 -1.00 -13.97 -14.13
CA THR A 201 0.13 -14.61 -14.80
C THR A 201 1.25 -14.77 -13.78
N PHE A 202 1.64 -16.01 -13.51
CA PHE A 202 2.70 -16.35 -12.56
C PHE A 202 3.95 -16.89 -13.27
N THR A 203 5.11 -16.57 -12.73
CA THR A 203 6.39 -17.23 -13.03
C THR A 203 7.09 -17.62 -11.73
N VAL A 204 8.02 -18.56 -11.79
CA VAL A 204 8.86 -18.95 -10.66
C VAL A 204 10.32 -18.83 -11.07
N ARG A 205 11.15 -18.30 -10.17
CA ARG A 205 12.61 -18.28 -10.31
C ARG A 205 13.25 -19.05 -9.16
N ALA A 206 14.36 -19.72 -9.42
CA ALA A 206 15.21 -20.28 -8.38
C ALA A 206 16.25 -19.24 -7.96
N ARG A 207 16.70 -19.33 -6.70
CA ARG A 207 17.80 -18.52 -6.16
C ARG A 207 18.85 -19.41 -5.48
N ASP A 208 20.12 -19.00 -5.51
CA ASP A 208 21.23 -19.67 -4.82
C ASP A 208 21.73 -18.90 -3.57
N ALA A 209 22.73 -19.46 -2.89
CA ALA A 209 23.34 -18.87 -1.70
C ALA A 209 24.18 -17.61 -1.96
N SER A 210 24.45 -17.32 -3.24
CA SER A 210 25.19 -16.15 -3.73
C SER A 210 24.26 -15.03 -4.25
N ASP A 211 22.96 -15.13 -3.95
CA ASP A 211 21.91 -14.20 -4.41
C ASP A 211 21.76 -14.12 -5.94
N LYS A 212 22.19 -15.12 -6.72
CA LYS A 212 21.87 -15.17 -8.15
C LYS A 212 20.52 -15.82 -8.37
N SER A 213 19.83 -15.31 -9.38
CA SER A 213 18.50 -15.79 -9.77
C SER A 213 18.56 -16.45 -11.13
N SER A 214 17.80 -17.53 -11.28
CA SER A 214 17.58 -18.16 -12.59
C SER A 214 16.75 -17.26 -13.52
N PRO A 215 16.70 -17.56 -14.83
CA PRO A 215 15.60 -17.11 -15.66
C PRO A 215 14.24 -17.56 -15.12
N ASP A 216 13.16 -16.94 -15.61
CA ASP A 216 11.80 -17.37 -15.32
C ASP A 216 11.52 -18.79 -15.83
N SER A 217 10.67 -19.53 -15.11
CA SER A 217 9.95 -20.68 -15.64
C SER A 217 9.09 -20.31 -16.86
N ASN A 218 8.34 -21.28 -17.41
CA ASN A 218 7.18 -20.92 -18.24
C ASN A 218 6.22 -20.03 -17.45
N ALA A 219 5.54 -19.13 -18.14
CA ALA A 219 4.43 -18.38 -17.56
C ALA A 219 3.22 -19.30 -17.39
N LEU A 220 2.48 -19.08 -16.31
CA LEU A 220 1.22 -19.77 -16.01
C LEU A 220 0.12 -18.74 -15.84
N ASP A 221 -0.84 -18.74 -16.77
CA ASP A 221 -2.07 -17.99 -16.62
C ASP A 221 -3.09 -18.80 -15.83
N LEU A 222 -3.64 -18.20 -14.78
CA LEU A 222 -4.59 -18.81 -13.88
C LEU A 222 -5.71 -17.82 -13.57
N THR A 223 -6.95 -18.25 -13.76
CA THR A 223 -8.13 -17.45 -13.41
C THR A 223 -8.72 -17.97 -12.12
N THR A 224 -8.80 -17.12 -11.09
CA THR A 224 -9.48 -17.47 -9.85
C THR A 224 -10.98 -17.61 -10.08
N ALA A 225 -11.65 -18.45 -9.27
CA ALA A 225 -13.10 -18.57 -9.36
C ALA A 225 -13.78 -17.22 -9.04
N SER A 226 -14.93 -16.95 -9.65
CA SER A 226 -15.77 -15.83 -9.23
C SER A 226 -16.32 -16.06 -7.81
N ALA A 227 -16.69 -14.98 -7.12
CA ALA A 227 -17.39 -15.04 -5.84
C ALA A 227 -18.69 -14.23 -5.92
N PRO A 228 -19.81 -14.67 -5.31
CA PRO A 228 -21.04 -13.90 -5.27
C PRO A 228 -20.79 -12.50 -4.68
N GLY A 229 -21.24 -11.45 -5.38
CA GLY A 229 -21.07 -10.07 -4.96
C GLY A 229 -19.66 -9.48 -5.18
N ALA A 230 -18.67 -10.26 -5.60
CA ALA A 230 -17.39 -9.72 -6.00
C ALA A 230 -17.52 -9.04 -7.38
N PRO A 231 -17.12 -7.77 -7.54
CA PRO A 231 -17.17 -7.15 -8.84
C PRO A 231 -16.18 -7.85 -9.77
N ALA A 232 -16.67 -8.30 -10.94
CA ALA A 232 -15.84 -8.91 -11.97
C ALA A 232 -14.84 -7.93 -12.61
N SER A 233 -14.97 -6.63 -12.30
CA SER A 233 -14.12 -5.56 -12.81
C SER A 233 -13.54 -4.75 -11.68
N THR A 234 -12.31 -4.31 -11.89
CA THR A 234 -11.61 -3.36 -11.02
C THR A 234 -11.83 -1.91 -11.46
N ALA A 235 -12.74 -1.69 -12.42
CA ALA A 235 -13.10 -0.39 -12.93
C ALA A 235 -13.84 0.41 -11.85
N PRO A 236 -13.39 1.62 -11.54
CA PRO A 236 -14.19 2.54 -10.75
C PRO A 236 -15.51 2.85 -11.47
N THR A 237 -16.60 2.91 -10.72
CA THR A 237 -17.95 3.08 -11.27
C THR A 237 -18.56 4.40 -10.80
N GLY A 238 -19.72 4.77 -11.34
CA GLY A 238 -20.43 5.98 -10.88
C GLY A 238 -19.66 7.29 -11.05
N LEU A 239 -18.72 7.36 -12.01
CA LEU A 239 -17.93 8.56 -12.30
C LEU A 239 -18.84 9.72 -12.70
N ARG A 240 -18.83 10.78 -11.89
CA ARG A 240 -19.58 12.03 -12.08
C ARG A 240 -18.62 13.20 -12.02
N SER A 241 -19.01 14.29 -12.68
CA SER A 241 -18.28 15.55 -12.72
C SER A 241 -19.23 16.71 -12.46
N GLU A 242 -18.79 17.67 -11.67
CA GLU A 242 -19.43 18.97 -11.49
C GLU A 242 -18.45 20.06 -11.90
N ILE A 243 -18.91 20.98 -12.76
CA ILE A 243 -18.08 22.08 -13.27
C ILE A 243 -18.39 23.33 -12.46
N GLY A 244 -17.35 23.98 -11.96
CA GLY A 244 -17.44 25.26 -11.26
C GLY A 244 -16.40 26.25 -11.75
N LYS A 245 -16.30 27.37 -11.05
CA LYS A 245 -15.26 28.39 -11.26
C LYS A 245 -14.69 28.87 -9.95
N GLU A 246 -13.38 29.03 -9.90
CA GLU A 246 -12.65 29.59 -8.76
C GLU A 246 -11.49 30.44 -9.27
N GLY A 247 -11.42 31.70 -8.85
CA GLY A 247 -10.31 32.59 -9.25
C GLY A 247 -10.17 32.88 -10.76
N GLY A 248 -11.22 32.66 -11.55
CA GLY A 248 -11.19 32.82 -13.02
C GLY A 248 -10.82 31.57 -13.80
N GLU A 249 -10.50 30.46 -13.11
CA GLU A 249 -10.28 29.15 -13.72
C GLU A 249 -11.51 28.25 -13.54
N PHE A 250 -11.65 27.26 -14.43
CA PHE A 250 -12.66 26.22 -14.24
C PHE A 250 -12.19 25.21 -13.19
N THR A 251 -13.09 24.82 -12.31
CA THR A 251 -12.90 23.67 -11.43
C THR A 251 -13.73 22.49 -11.93
N VAL A 252 -13.15 21.29 -11.87
CA VAL A 252 -13.86 20.04 -12.17
C VAL A 252 -13.80 19.16 -10.92
N ASP A 253 -14.93 19.05 -10.23
CA ASP A 253 -15.10 18.17 -9.09
C ASP A 253 -15.54 16.80 -9.58
N LEU A 254 -14.63 15.84 -9.51
CA LEU A 254 -14.87 14.45 -9.86
C LEU A 254 -15.32 13.68 -8.61
N SER A 255 -16.30 12.78 -8.78
CA SER A 255 -16.63 11.76 -7.77
C SER A 255 -16.87 10.40 -8.43
N TRP A 256 -16.47 9.32 -7.76
CA TRP A 256 -16.66 7.96 -8.26
C TRP A 256 -16.80 6.97 -7.11
N ASP A 257 -17.46 5.84 -7.38
CA ASP A 257 -17.55 4.70 -6.48
C ASP A 257 -16.33 3.80 -6.72
N GLN A 258 -15.60 3.52 -5.65
CA GLN A 258 -14.37 2.75 -5.67
C GLN A 258 -14.66 1.26 -5.88
N PRO A 259 -13.81 0.53 -6.62
CA PRO A 259 -13.98 -0.90 -6.80
C PRO A 259 -13.74 -1.63 -5.47
N ASP A 260 -14.47 -2.73 -5.24
CA ASP A 260 -14.18 -3.62 -4.11
C ASP A 260 -12.99 -4.53 -4.46
N THR A 261 -11.82 -4.16 -3.96
CA THR A 261 -10.57 -4.89 -4.18
C THR A 261 -10.22 -5.84 -3.03
N GLY A 262 -11.03 -5.93 -1.98
CA GLY A 262 -10.71 -6.68 -0.76
C GLY A 262 -9.52 -6.13 0.03
N GLY A 263 -9.06 -4.92 -0.29
CA GLY A 263 -7.95 -4.20 0.33
C GLY A 263 -8.01 -2.73 -0.05
N GLU A 264 -7.17 -1.90 0.56
CA GLU A 264 -7.17 -0.45 0.30
C GLU A 264 -6.68 -0.10 -1.11
N ILE A 265 -7.24 0.98 -1.67
CA ILE A 265 -6.84 1.51 -2.99
C ILE A 265 -5.98 2.76 -2.75
N PRO A 266 -4.64 2.65 -2.84
CA PRO A 266 -3.75 3.74 -2.43
C PRO A 266 -3.70 4.89 -3.43
N ALA A 267 -4.10 4.68 -4.67
CA ALA A 267 -4.01 5.71 -5.71
C ALA A 267 -4.98 5.48 -6.87
N TYR A 268 -5.18 6.53 -7.67
CA TYR A 268 -5.88 6.50 -8.96
C TYR A 268 -5.05 7.20 -10.02
N GLU A 269 -4.98 6.66 -11.23
CA GLU A 269 -4.52 7.44 -12.38
C GLU A 269 -5.72 8.08 -13.06
N LEU A 270 -5.68 9.40 -13.25
CA LEU A 270 -6.68 10.18 -13.96
C LEU A 270 -6.16 10.54 -15.36
N TYR A 271 -7.01 10.30 -16.36
CA TYR A 271 -6.70 10.59 -17.76
C TYR A 271 -7.72 11.57 -18.35
N LEU A 272 -7.21 12.62 -19.00
CA LEU A 272 -7.98 13.51 -19.86
C LEU A 272 -7.55 13.31 -21.31
N ASN A 273 -8.52 13.16 -22.22
CA ASN A 273 -8.29 12.93 -23.65
C ASN A 273 -7.30 11.77 -23.94
N GLY A 274 -7.31 10.74 -23.10
CA GLY A 274 -6.45 9.57 -23.22
C GLY A 274 -5.01 9.75 -22.73
N LYS A 275 -4.62 10.95 -22.27
CA LYS A 275 -3.30 11.22 -21.68
C LYS A 275 -3.38 11.17 -20.16
N LEU A 276 -2.37 10.58 -19.52
CA LEU A 276 -2.23 10.63 -18.06
C LEU A 276 -2.10 12.09 -17.63
N THR A 277 -3.05 12.55 -16.83
CA THR A 277 -3.10 13.93 -16.33
C THR A 277 -2.47 14.01 -14.94
N THR A 278 -2.82 13.07 -14.06
CA THR A 278 -2.25 13.01 -12.70
C THR A 278 -2.41 11.62 -12.10
N THR A 279 -1.54 11.30 -11.13
CA THR A 279 -1.77 10.20 -10.19
C THR A 279 -2.27 10.79 -8.88
N ILE A 280 -3.52 10.51 -8.57
CA ILE A 280 -4.17 10.88 -7.31
C ILE A 280 -3.68 9.89 -6.26
N VAL A 281 -2.88 10.38 -5.32
CA VAL A 281 -2.43 9.61 -4.15
C VAL A 281 -3.10 10.21 -2.93
N TRP A 282 -3.61 9.36 -2.05
CA TRP A 282 -4.22 9.83 -0.82
C TRP A 282 -3.16 10.39 0.13
N GLY A 283 -3.32 11.63 0.58
CA GLY A 283 -2.47 12.24 1.61
C GLY A 283 -2.74 11.72 3.03
N GLY A 284 -3.51 10.64 3.16
CA GLY A 284 -3.99 10.05 4.40
C GLY A 284 -4.75 8.75 4.09
N THR A 285 -5.64 8.34 5.00
CA THR A 285 -6.49 7.16 4.81
C THR A 285 -7.32 7.26 3.51
N PRO A 286 -7.22 6.29 2.59
CA PRO A 286 -8.10 6.21 1.45
C PRO A 286 -9.57 6.20 1.89
N PRO A 287 -10.47 6.97 1.24
CA PRO A 287 -11.89 6.91 1.58
C PRO A 287 -12.44 5.49 1.35
N LYS A 288 -13.54 5.12 2.02
CA LYS A 288 -14.28 3.88 1.73
C LYS A 288 -15.52 4.20 0.89
N GLY A 289 -15.85 3.37 -0.08
CA GLY A 289 -17.01 3.58 -0.94
C GLY A 289 -16.76 4.65 -2.00
N ARG A 290 -17.11 5.92 -1.75
CA ARG A 290 -17.02 7.00 -2.75
C ARG A 290 -15.74 7.82 -2.58
N ALA A 291 -15.06 8.12 -3.68
CA ALA A 291 -13.87 8.96 -3.75
C ALA A 291 -14.17 10.25 -4.52
N THR A 292 -13.41 11.31 -4.23
CA THR A 292 -13.54 12.61 -4.90
C THR A 292 -12.18 13.22 -5.22
N TYR A 293 -12.12 14.07 -6.25
CA TYR A 293 -10.92 14.82 -6.61
C TYR A 293 -11.29 16.09 -7.37
N ARG A 294 -10.67 17.22 -7.00
CA ARG A 294 -10.82 18.51 -7.68
C ARG A 294 -9.64 18.75 -8.62
N LEU A 295 -9.95 19.10 -9.85
CA LEU A 295 -9.01 19.53 -10.87
C LEU A 295 -9.25 21.02 -11.20
N HIS A 296 -8.18 21.76 -11.44
CA HIS A 296 -8.24 23.13 -11.98
C HIS A 296 -7.85 23.11 -13.45
N LEU A 297 -8.63 23.77 -14.29
CA LEU A 297 -8.43 23.87 -15.74
C LEU A 297 -8.49 25.33 -16.18
N SER A 298 -7.44 25.78 -16.86
CA SER A 298 -7.32 27.15 -17.36
C SER A 298 -7.80 27.29 -18.82
N ASP A 299 -8.32 26.22 -19.42
CA ASP A 299 -8.83 26.21 -20.79
C ASP A 299 -10.13 27.03 -20.93
N PRO A 300 -10.41 27.58 -22.14
CA PRO A 300 -11.58 28.40 -22.35
C PRO A 300 -12.89 27.60 -22.26
N ALA A 301 -14.00 28.32 -22.03
CA ALA A 301 -15.35 27.78 -22.10
C ALA A 301 -15.62 27.12 -23.46
N GLY A 302 -16.39 26.04 -23.46
CA GLY A 302 -16.66 25.19 -24.62
C GLY A 302 -15.65 24.07 -24.86
N THR A 303 -14.50 24.08 -24.16
CA THR A 303 -13.50 23.00 -24.26
C THR A 303 -14.09 21.68 -23.78
N ARG A 304 -13.83 20.60 -24.53
CA ARG A 304 -14.32 19.25 -24.23
C ARG A 304 -13.19 18.35 -23.77
N TYR A 305 -13.46 17.59 -22.72
CA TYR A 305 -12.54 16.57 -22.20
C TYR A 305 -13.24 15.23 -22.11
N SER A 306 -12.62 14.18 -22.63
CA SER A 306 -12.99 12.82 -22.26
C SER A 306 -12.23 12.44 -20.99
N VAL A 307 -12.93 12.01 -19.94
CA VAL A 307 -12.37 11.74 -18.62
C VAL A 307 -12.49 10.26 -18.33
N LYS A 308 -11.42 9.61 -17.86
CA LYS A 308 -11.49 8.26 -17.28
C LYS A 308 -10.43 8.08 -16.21
N LEU A 309 -10.62 7.12 -15.31
CA LEU A 309 -9.66 6.82 -14.26
C LEU A 309 -9.57 5.32 -13.98
N ARG A 310 -8.50 4.89 -13.33
CA ARG A 310 -8.30 3.50 -12.88
C ARG A 310 -7.64 3.44 -11.50
N ALA A 311 -8.00 2.43 -10.72
CA ALA A 311 -7.53 2.25 -9.34
C ALA A 311 -6.17 1.54 -9.29
N LYS A 312 -5.32 1.90 -8.33
CA LYS A 312 -4.17 1.07 -7.94
C LYS A 312 -4.67 0.00 -6.99
N LEU A 313 -4.49 -1.25 -7.36
CA LEU A 313 -4.97 -2.39 -6.61
C LEU A 313 -3.98 -2.73 -5.47
N PRO A 314 -4.40 -3.49 -4.44
CA PRO A 314 -3.54 -3.88 -3.32
C PRO A 314 -2.29 -4.67 -3.73
N ASP A 315 -2.34 -5.39 -4.85
CA ASP A 315 -1.19 -6.10 -5.44
C ASP A 315 -0.20 -5.17 -6.17
N GLY A 316 -0.46 -3.86 -6.16
CA GLY A 316 0.37 -2.84 -6.77
C GLY A 316 0.09 -2.59 -8.26
N LYS A 317 -0.81 -3.35 -8.90
CA LYS A 317 -1.17 -3.15 -10.31
C LYS A 317 -2.22 -2.07 -10.49
N TRP A 318 -2.34 -1.54 -11.70
CA TRP A 318 -3.46 -0.70 -12.07
C TRP A 318 -4.61 -1.56 -12.60
N GLY A 319 -5.81 -1.34 -12.08
CA GLY A 319 -7.03 -2.00 -12.51
C GLY A 319 -7.58 -1.49 -13.83
N ASP A 320 -8.79 -1.92 -14.13
CA ASP A 320 -9.55 -1.53 -15.32
C ASP A 320 -9.88 -0.04 -15.28
N PHE A 321 -10.07 0.53 -16.47
CA PHE A 321 -10.57 1.88 -16.60
C PHE A 321 -12.06 1.97 -16.30
N SER A 322 -12.45 3.05 -15.63
CA SER A 322 -13.84 3.49 -15.57
C SER A 322 -14.44 3.70 -16.96
N ALA A 323 -15.77 3.84 -17.01
CA ALA A 323 -16.42 4.47 -18.17
C ALA A 323 -15.78 5.85 -18.46
N GLN A 324 -15.84 6.27 -19.73
CA GLN A 324 -15.18 7.48 -20.22
C GLN A 324 -16.21 8.58 -20.60
N PRO A 325 -16.80 9.30 -19.63
CA PRO A 325 -17.69 10.42 -19.93
C PRO A 325 -16.94 11.58 -20.61
N THR A 326 -17.69 12.38 -21.38
CA THR A 326 -17.21 13.67 -21.89
C THR A 326 -17.75 14.79 -21.01
N ILE A 327 -16.86 15.67 -20.56
CA ILE A 327 -17.22 16.91 -19.86
C ILE A 327 -16.99 18.10 -20.79
N VAL A 328 -17.75 19.17 -20.57
CA VAL A 328 -17.62 20.43 -21.29
C VAL A 328 -17.46 21.53 -20.26
N LEU A 329 -16.42 22.35 -20.41
CA LEU A 329 -16.27 23.54 -19.57
C LEU A 329 -17.35 24.53 -19.98
N ALA A 330 -18.30 24.81 -19.09
CA ALA A 330 -19.42 25.69 -19.35
C ALA A 330 -19.50 26.76 -18.26
N ASP A 331 -19.89 27.96 -18.65
CA ASP A 331 -20.00 29.12 -17.76
C ASP A 331 -21.11 29.00 -16.72
#